data_AF-A0A126RQ43-F1
#
_entry.id   AF-A0A126RQ43-F1
#
_cell.length_a   1.000
_cell.length_b   1.000
_cell.length_c   1.000
_cell.angle_alpha   90.00
_cell.angle_beta   90.00
_cell.angle_gamma   90.00
#
_symmetry.space_group_name_H-M   'P 1'
#
loop_
_entity.id
_entity.type
_entity.pdbx_description
1 polymer ?
#
loop_
_entity_poly.entity_id
_entity_poly.type
_entity_poly.pdbx_seq_one_letter_code
_entity_poly.pdbx_strand_id
1 'polypeptide(L)' 'MSIVATIMNSTTGQPIQKMTFGRMPKPWATFHLENGERVTADRVNVGKPAPGKFVAPVEVWVTPKN' A
#
# COMPACT_ATOMS: atom_id res chain seq x y z
N MET A 1 -2.81 -16.32 -3.13
CA MET A 1 -3.58 -15.16 -3.66
C MET A 1 -2.71 -13.92 -3.53
N SER A 2 -2.54 -13.15 -4.60
CA SER A 2 -1.76 -11.90 -4.59
C SER A 2 -2.68 -10.71 -4.33
N ILE A 3 -2.22 -9.76 -3.52
CA ILE A 3 -2.90 -8.50 -3.22
C ILE A 3 -2.17 -7.38 -3.93
N VAL A 4 -2.86 -6.67 -4.82
CA VAL A 4 -2.34 -5.46 -5.44
C VAL A 4 -2.74 -4.29 -4.55
N ALA A 5 -1.76 -3.63 -3.95
CA ALA A 5 -1.98 -2.47 -3.11
C ALA A 5 -1.40 -1.21 -3.75
N THR A 6 -2.09 -0.09 -3.59
CA THR A 6 -1.56 1.25 -3.90
C THR A 6 -0.77 1.73 -2.69
N ILE A 7 0.50 2.07 -2.89
CA ILE A 7 1.32 2.70 -1.87
C ILE A 7 1.04 4.19 -1.89
N MET A 8 0.63 4.73 -0.75
CA MET A 8 0.21 6.12 -0.56
C MET A 8 1.23 6.84 0.31
N ASN A 9 1.55 8.08 -0.04
CA ASN A 9 2.34 8.97 0.80
C ASN A 9 1.44 9.59 1.88
N SER A 10 1.75 9.36 3.15
CA SER A 10 1.03 9.91 4.31
C SER A 10 1.15 11.43 4.42
N THR A 11 2.27 12.00 3.99
CA THR A 11 2.56 13.44 4.05
C THR A 11 1.83 14.21 2.96
N THR A 12 1.83 13.70 1.72
CA THR A 12 1.23 14.41 0.57
C THR A 12 -0.19 13.97 0.24
N GLY A 13 -0.63 12.80 0.73
CA GLY A 13 -1.92 12.21 0.36
C GLY A 13 -1.96 11.61 -1.05
N GLN A 14 -0.82 11.58 -1.75
CA GLN A 14 -0.76 11.15 -3.15
C GLN A 14 -0.29 9.70 -3.29
N PRO A 15 -0.72 8.98 -4.33
CA PRO A 15 -0.20 7.65 -4.65
C PRO A 15 1.27 7.75 -5.11
N ILE A 16 2.10 6.88 -4.57
CA ILE A 16 3.52 6.74 -4.95
C ILE A 16 3.63 5.72 -6.09
N GLN A 17 3.14 4.50 -5.85
CA GLN A 17 3.24 3.37 -6.79
C GLN A 17 2.21 2.29 -6.46
N LYS A 18 2.13 1.24 -7.28
CA LYS A 18 1.39 0.01 -6.96
C LYS A 18 2.36 -1.12 -6.69
N MET A 19 2.03 -1.99 -5.74
CA MET A 19 2.89 -3.10 -5.37
C MET A 19 2.07 -4.34 -5.11
N THR A 20 2.61 -5.50 -5.50
CA THR A 20 1.95 -6.79 -5.31
C THR A 20 2.53 -7.48 -4.08
N PHE A 21 1.68 -7.79 -3.12
CA PHE A 21 2.02 -8.54 -1.92
C PHE A 21 1.49 -9.98 -2.03
N GLY A 22 2.28 -10.96 -1.57
CA GLY A 22 1.83 -12.37 -1.51
C GLY A 22 0.79 -12.65 -0.43
N ARG A 23 0.57 -11.70 0.50
CA ARG A 23 -0.39 -11.75 1.62
C ARG A 23 -0.77 -10.34 2.04
N MET A 24 -1.77 -10.18 2.92
CA MET A 24 -2.15 -8.86 3.44
C MET A 24 -0.96 -8.22 4.17
N PRO A 25 -0.51 -7.02 3.76
CA PRO A 25 0.54 -6.31 4.47
C PRO A 25 0.06 -5.93 5.87
N LYS A 26 0.95 -6.06 6.86
CA LYS A 26 0.68 -5.59 8.23
C LYS A 26 0.92 -4.07 8.30
N PRO A 27 0.23 -3.35 9.20
CA PRO A 27 0.46 -1.91 9.42
C PRO A 27 1.86 -1.50 9.89
N TRP A 28 2.79 -2.44 10.05
CA TRP A 28 4.20 -2.21 10.42
C TRP A 28 5.14 -3.01 9.50
N ALA A 29 4.65 -3.38 8.31
CA ALA A 29 5.46 -4.08 7.32
C ALA A 29 6.52 -3.13 6.73
N THR A 30 7.77 -3.56 6.75
CA THR A 30 8.86 -2.85 6.08
C THR A 30 9.12 -3.44 4.70
N PHE A 31 9.23 -2.59 3.69
CA PHE A 31 9.50 -2.99 2.31
C PHE A 31 10.27 -1.89 1.58
N HIS A 32 10.79 -2.20 0.40
CA HIS A 32 11.45 -1.24 -0.47
C HIS A 32 10.47 -0.73 -1.52
N LEU A 33 10.46 0.58 -1.72
CA LEU A 33 9.82 1.23 -2.87
C LEU A 33 10.64 0.95 -4.15
N GLU A 34 10.06 1.25 -5.31
CA GLU A 34 10.72 1.08 -6.63
C GLU A 34 11.98 1.93 -6.76
N ASN A 35 12.06 3.06 -6.06
CA ASN A 35 13.25 3.91 -5.97
C ASN A 35 14.35 3.33 -5.05
N GLY A 36 14.15 2.16 -4.44
CA GLY A 36 15.07 1.51 -3.50
C GLY A 36 14.92 1.96 -2.05
N GLU A 37 14.10 2.97 -1.77
CA GLU A 37 13.89 3.51 -0.43
C GLU A 37 13.20 2.49 0.49
N ARG A 38 13.77 2.27 1.67
CA ARG A 38 13.17 1.40 2.70
C ARG A 38 12.14 2.18 3.51
N VAL A 39 10.88 1.82 3.35
CA VAL A 39 9.75 2.41 4.07
C VAL A 39 9.11 1.39 5.00
N THR A 40 8.44 1.88 6.03
CA THR A 40 7.59 1.06 6.91
C THR A 40 6.17 1.56 6.73
N ALA A 41 5.22 0.62 6.57
CA ALA A 41 3.81 0.96 6.58
C ALA A 41 3.46 1.67 7.90
N ASP A 42 2.69 2.75 7.80
CA ASP A 42 2.09 3.44 8.96
C ASP A 42 0.69 2.89 9.22
N ARG A 43 -0.05 2.65 8.13
CA ARG A 43 -1.39 2.06 8.16
C ARG A 43 -1.70 1.35 6.86
N VAL A 44 -2.63 0.40 6.94
CA VAL A 44 -3.19 -0.29 5.78
C VAL A 44 -4.69 -0.06 5.80
N ASN A 45 -5.22 0.50 4.72
CA ASN A 45 -6.65 0.71 4.51
C ASN A 45 -7.14 -0.31 3.49
N VAL A 46 -8.22 -1.02 3.82
CA VAL A 46 -8.87 -1.98 2.92
C VAL A 46 -10.25 -1.44 2.61
N GLY A 47 -10.41 -0.95 1.38
CA GLY A 47 -11.66 -0.35 0.94
C GLY A 47 -12.73 -1.39 0.60
N LYS A 48 -13.95 -0.90 0.41
CA LYS A 48 -15.04 -1.72 -0.11
C LYS A 48 -14.82 -1.97 -1.62
N PRO A 49 -14.97 -3.22 -2.09
CA PRO A 49 -14.96 -3.49 -3.52
C PRO A 49 -16.05 -2.67 -4.24
N ALA A 50 -15.73 -2.16 -5.42
CA ALA A 50 -16.74 -1.53 -6.28
C ALA A 50 -17.83 -2.56 -6.65
N PRO A 51 -19.09 -2.13 -6.87
CA PRO A 51 -20.15 -3.02 -7.33
C PRO A 51 -19.70 -3.82 -8.57
N GLY A 52 -19.90 -5.14 -8.55
CA GLY A 52 -19.45 -6.04 -9.61
C GLY A 52 -17.96 -6.43 -9.60
N LYS A 53 -17.16 -5.94 -8.63
CA LYS A 53 -15.77 -6.38 -8.41
C LYS A 53 -15.64 -7.17 -7.10
N PHE A 54 -14.86 -8.25 -7.14
CA PHE A 54 -14.57 -9.09 -5.96
C PHE A 54 -13.30 -8.66 -5.20
N VAL A 55 -12.38 -7.95 -5.87
CA VAL A 55 -11.11 -7.54 -5.26
C VAL A 55 -11.28 -6.22 -4.53
N ALA A 56 -11.04 -6.23 -3.22
CA ALA A 56 -11.00 -5.02 -2.40
C ALA A 56 -9.75 -4.19 -2.75
N PRO A 57 -9.88 -2.86 -2.94
CA PRO A 57 -8.71 -2.00 -3.06
C PRO A 57 -7.97 -1.97 -1.72
N VAL A 58 -6.65 -2.10 -1.77
CA VAL A 58 -5.78 -2.00 -0.60
C VAL A 58 -4.88 -0.78 -0.78
N GLU A 59 -4.83 0.07 0.23
CA GLU A 59 -3.94 1.22 0.28
C GLU A 59 -2.98 1.03 1.45
N VAL A 60 -1.68 1.08 1.17
CA VAL A 60 -0.64 1.03 2.20
C VAL A 60 -0.06 2.43 2.30
N TRP A 61 -0.25 3.05 3.45
CA TRP A 61 0.24 4.40 3.70
C TRP A 61 1.61 4.31 4.34
N VAL A 62 2.54 5.08 3.79
CA VAL A 62 3.93 5.17 4.25
C VAL A 62 4.34 6.63 4.35
N THR A 63 5.29 6.90 5.23
CA THR A 63 5.96 8.19 5.32
C THR A 63 7.37 8.06 4.74
N PRO A 64 7.61 8.46 3.48
CA PRO A 64 8.95 8.47 2.90
C PRO A 64 9.85 9.47 3.65
N LYS A 65 11.16 9.24 3.61
CA LYS A 65 12.17 10.06 4.29
C LYS A 65 12.44 11.42 3.63
N ASN A 66 11.75 11.73 2.53
CA ASN A 66 12.05 12.76 1.51
C ASN A 66 13.19 12.36 0.56
#